data_AF-A1ZGF3-F1
#
_entry.id   AF-A1ZGF3-F1
#
_cell.length_a   1.000
_cell.length_b   1.000
_cell.length_c   1.000
_cell.angle_alpha   90.00
_cell.angle_beta   90.00
_cell.angle_gamma   90.00
#
_symmetry.space_group_name_H-M   'P 1'
#
loop_
_entity.id
_entity.type
_entity.pdbx_description
1 polymer ?
#
loop_
_entity_poly.entity_id
_entity_poly.type
_entity_poly.pdbx_seq_one_letter_code
_entity_poly.pdbx_strand_id
1 'polypeptide(L)'
;MQGTNFFEVAQSPYSLDWFEQGIRARLEHLSLSADTPLEHYSQTGQSLSPDNIEKMISHLELRMLEMSYLINELKLLQKLKTDVLP
;
A
#
# COMPACT_ATOMS: atom_id res chain seq x y z
N MET A 1 14.35 29.08 -34.22
CA MET A 1 13.50 28.27 -33.34
C MET A 1 14.03 26.84 -33.38
N GLN A 2 14.74 26.40 -32.34
CA GLN A 2 15.22 25.02 -32.23
C GLN A 2 14.03 24.15 -31.80
N GLY A 3 13.72 23.11 -32.57
CA GLY A 3 12.69 22.14 -32.23
C GLY A 3 13.13 21.31 -31.03
N THR A 4 12.37 21.38 -29.95
CA THR A 4 12.48 20.45 -28.83
C THR A 4 11.94 19.11 -29.32
N ASN A 5 12.83 18.23 -29.76
CA ASN A 5 12.49 16.82 -29.93
C ASN A 5 12.25 16.27 -28.52
N PHE A 6 10.98 16.18 -28.11
CA PHE A 6 10.61 15.34 -26.99
C PHE A 6 10.94 13.91 -27.41
N PHE A 7 12.07 13.40 -26.95
CA PHE A 7 12.34 11.96 -27.03
C PHE A 7 11.14 11.28 -26.40
N GLU A 8 10.41 10.48 -27.19
CA GLU A 8 9.46 9.52 -26.65
C GLU A 8 10.23 8.69 -25.63
N VAL A 9 10.02 8.96 -24.35
CA VAL A 9 10.45 8.07 -23.29
C VAL A 9 9.61 6.82 -23.51
N ALA A 10 10.18 5.86 -24.23
CA ALA A 10 9.64 4.52 -24.30
C ALA A 10 9.37 4.10 -22.85
N GLN A 11 8.09 3.95 -22.49
CA GLN A 11 7.66 3.53 -21.18
C GLN A 11 8.30 2.17 -20.93
N SER A 12 9.40 2.19 -20.18
CA SER A 12 10.27 1.04 -20.03
C SER A 12 9.48 -0.06 -19.31
N PRO A 13 9.41 -1.29 -19.84
CA PRO A 13 8.67 -2.40 -19.22
C PRO A 13 9.10 -2.66 -17.76
N TYR A 14 10.34 -2.28 -17.43
CA TYR A 14 10.89 -2.32 -16.07
C TYR A 14 10.09 -1.46 -15.07
N SER A 15 9.42 -0.37 -15.47
CA SER A 15 8.68 0.49 -14.53
C SER A 15 7.45 -0.21 -13.94
N LEU A 16 6.79 -1.07 -14.73
CA LEU A 16 5.61 -1.81 -14.30
C LEU A 16 5.99 -2.95 -13.36
N ASP A 17 7.09 -3.66 -13.65
CA ASP A 17 7.63 -4.70 -12.77
C ASP A 17 8.02 -4.13 -11.41
N TRP A 18 8.72 -2.99 -11.37
CA TRP A 18 9.05 -2.31 -10.12
C TRP A 18 7.81 -1.87 -9.33
N PHE A 19 6.79 -1.39 -10.03
CA PHE A 19 5.52 -1.01 -9.39
C PHE A 19 4.81 -2.22 -8.77
N GLU A 20 4.75 -3.34 -9.49
CA GLU A 20 4.19 -4.60 -8.98
C GLU A 20 4.96 -5.15 -7.78
N GLN A 21 6.30 -5.14 -7.81
CA GLN A 21 7.12 -5.54 -6.66
C GLN A 21 6.90 -4.63 -5.46
N GLY A 22 6.74 -3.33 -5.69
CA GLY A 22 6.41 -2.37 -4.63
C GLY A 22 5.07 -2.66 -3.96
N ILE A 23 4.04 -2.97 -4.74
CA ILE A 23 2.73 -3.39 -4.23
C ILE A 23 2.84 -4.69 -3.44
N ARG A 24 3.59 -5.68 -3.95
CA ARG A 24 3.83 -6.96 -3.27
C ARG A 24 4.46 -6.76 -1.89
N ALA A 25 5.53 -5.97 -1.79
CA ALA A 25 6.20 -5.72 -0.52
C ALA A 25 5.26 -5.06 0.51
N ARG A 26 4.38 -4.15 0.06
CA ARG A 26 3.37 -3.52 0.93
C ARG A 26 2.28 -4.50 1.38
N LEU A 27 1.84 -5.41 0.50
CA LEU A 27 0.91 -6.48 0.87
C LEU A 27 1.52 -7.43 1.91
N GLU A 28 2.79 -7.80 1.74
CA GLU A 28 3.53 -8.64 2.69
C GLU A 28 3.64 -7.93 4.05
N HIS A 29 4.02 -6.65 4.07
CA HIS A 29 4.07 -5.86 5.31
C HIS A 29 2.70 -5.74 6.00
N LEU A 30 1.64 -5.50 5.24
CA LEU A 30 0.28 -5.43 5.77
C LEU A 30 -0.09 -6.74 6.48
N SER A 31 0.17 -7.88 5.84
CA SER A 31 -0.09 -9.20 6.44
C SER A 31 0.70 -9.45 7.72
N LEU A 32 1.97 -9.03 7.77
CA LEU A 32 2.82 -9.21 8.96
C LEU A 32 2.39 -8.32 10.13
N SER A 33 1.77 -7.18 9.82
CA SER A 33 1.37 -6.19 10.83
C SER A 33 -0.09 -6.31 11.30
N ALA A 34 -0.83 -7.31 10.81
CA ALA A 34 -2.25 -7.46 11.11
C ALA A 34 -2.53 -7.73 12.60
N ASP A 35 -1.61 -8.40 13.29
CA ASP A 35 -1.78 -8.80 14.68
C ASP A 35 -1.39 -7.72 15.70
N THR A 36 -0.79 -6.59 15.26
CA THR A 36 -0.27 -5.55 16.15
C THR A 36 -1.28 -5.02 17.19
N PRO A 37 -2.57 -4.77 16.86
CA PRO A 37 -3.56 -4.37 17.87
C PRO A 37 -3.82 -5.44 18.94
N LEU A 38 -3.81 -6.72 18.56
CA LEU A 38 -4.00 -7.84 19.49
C LEU A 38 -2.77 -8.08 20.36
N GLU A 39 -1.57 -7.88 19.81
CA GLU A 39 -0.32 -7.88 20.57
C GLU A 39 -0.33 -6.78 21.63
N HIS A 40 -0.72 -5.55 21.26
CA HIS A 40 -0.88 -4.46 22.23
C HIS A 40 -1.91 -4.78 23.32
N TYR A 41 -3.04 -5.38 22.96
CA TYR A 41 -4.04 -5.83 23.94
C TYR A 41 -3.50 -6.92 24.88
N SER A 42 -2.72 -7.86 24.35
CA SER A 42 -2.07 -8.89 25.16
C SER A 42 -1.07 -8.30 26.16
N GLN A 43 -0.29 -7.31 25.72
CA GLN A 43 0.73 -6.63 26.52
C GLN A 43 0.14 -5.77 27.66
N THR A 44 -1.12 -5.32 27.55
CA THR A 44 -1.79 -4.55 28.61
C THR A 44 -2.48 -5.43 29.65
N GLY A 45 -2.10 -6.71 29.73
CA GLY A 45 -2.75 -7.67 30.63
C GLY A 45 -4.19 -7.97 30.24
N GLN A 46 -4.52 -7.87 28.95
CA GLN A 46 -5.87 -8.08 28.41
C GLN A 46 -6.93 -7.14 29.01
N SER A 47 -6.50 -5.94 29.39
CA SER A 47 -7.39 -4.88 29.87
C SER A 47 -7.53 -3.79 28.81
N LEU A 48 -8.76 -3.33 28.58
CA LEU A 48 -9.07 -2.17 27.76
C LEU A 48 -9.18 -0.93 28.66
N SER A 49 -8.25 0.00 28.50
CA SER A 49 -8.23 1.31 29.15
C SER A 49 -8.51 2.40 28.12
N PRO A 50 -9.00 3.59 28.52
CA PRO A 50 -9.25 4.67 27.57
C PRO A 50 -8.03 5.00 26.68
N ASP A 51 -6.83 5.03 27.26
CA ASP A 51 -5.58 5.33 26.55
C ASP A 51 -5.19 4.25 25.52
N ASN A 52 -5.39 2.96 25.84
CA ASN A 52 -5.05 1.90 24.89
C ASN A 52 -6.12 1.72 23.80
N ILE A 53 -7.40 1.98 24.12
CA ILE A 53 -8.50 1.99 23.15
C ILE A 53 -8.22 3.06 22.10
N GLU A 54 -7.85 4.28 22.49
CA GLU A 54 -7.53 5.37 21.57
C GLU A 54 -6.37 4.98 20.62
N LYS A 55 -5.29 4.39 21.17
CA LYS A 55 -4.17 3.89 20.36
C LYS A 55 -4.57 2.80 19.38
N MET A 56 -5.43 1.86 19.79
CA MET A 56 -5.95 0.81 18.92
C MET A 56 -6.82 1.40 17.80
N ILE A 57 -7.68 2.37 18.12
CA ILE A 57 -8.49 3.09 17.12
C ILE A 57 -7.58 3.78 16.10
N SER A 58 -6.61 4.59 16.55
CA SER A 58 -5.70 5.30 15.66
C SER A 58 -4.90 4.34 14.77
N HIS A 59 -4.46 3.20 15.30
CA HIS A 59 -3.79 2.18 14.50
C HIS A 59 -4.72 1.63 13.41
N LEU A 60 -5.96 1.27 13.75
CA LEU A 60 -6.93 0.73 12.80
C LEU A 60 -7.30 1.75 11.73
N GLU A 61 -7.48 3.03 12.08
CA GLU A 61 -7.74 4.10 11.13
C GLU A 61 -6.60 4.28 10.12
N LEU A 62 -5.35 4.24 10.60
CA LEU A 62 -4.18 4.29 9.73
C LEU A 62 -4.16 3.08 8.77
N ARG A 63 -4.44 1.87 9.29
CA ARG A 63 -4.52 0.66 8.46
C ARG A 63 -5.64 0.76 7.41
N MET A 64 -6.80 1.32 7.75
CA MET A 64 -7.87 1.55 6.77
C MET A 64 -7.42 2.48 5.64
N LEU A 65 -6.68 3.54 5.97
CA LEU A 65 -6.13 4.46 4.97
C LEU A 65 -5.12 3.76 4.06
N GLU A 66 -4.16 3.02 4.64
CA GLU A 66 -3.17 2.23 3.89
C GLU A 66 -3.83 1.20 2.97
N MET A 67 -4.82 0.46 3.47
CA MET A 67 -5.58 -0.51 2.66
C MET A 67 -6.30 0.19 1.49
N SER A 68 -6.87 1.37 1.74
CA SER A 68 -7.53 2.16 0.69
C SER A 68 -6.56 2.59 -0.41
N TYR A 69 -5.34 3.02 -0.03
CA TYR A 69 -4.28 3.32 -0.99
C TYR A 69 -3.86 2.08 -1.78
N LEU A 70 -3.63 0.95 -1.10
CA LEU A 70 -3.19 -0.29 -1.75
C LEU A 70 -4.23 -0.83 -2.74
N ILE A 71 -5.52 -0.72 -2.42
CA ILE A 71 -6.62 -1.01 -3.34
C ILE A 71 -6.54 -0.13 -4.59
N ASN A 72 -6.26 1.16 -4.44
CA ASN A 72 -6.14 2.07 -5.57
C ASN A 72 -4.91 1.75 -6.43
N GLU A 73 -3.78 1.41 -5.82
CA GLU A 73 -2.58 0.96 -6.54
C GLU A 73 -2.83 -0.33 -7.33
N LEU A 74 -3.56 -1.29 -6.75
CA LEU A 74 -3.96 -2.52 -7.43
C LEU A 74 -4.90 -2.25 -8.61
N LYS A 75 -5.88 -1.35 -8.45
CA LYS A 75 -6.77 -0.92 -9.55
C LYS A 75 -5.97 -0.26 -10.68
N LEU A 76 -4.99 0.57 -10.33
CA LEU A 76 -4.10 1.19 -11.31
C LEU A 76 -3.26 0.13 -12.03
N LEU A 77 -2.63 -0.80 -11.30
CA LEU A 77 -1.85 -1.89 -11.88
C LEU A 77 -2.70 -2.74 -12.83
N GLN A 78 -3.93 -3.09 -12.42
CA GLN A 78 -4.88 -3.82 -13.26
C GLN A 78 -5.15 -3.07 -14.55
N LYS A 79 -5.46 -1.77 -14.47
CA LYS A 79 -5.71 -0.95 -15.66
C LYS A 79 -4.49 -0.91 -16.57
N LEU A 80 -3.30 -0.66 -16.02
CA LEU A 80 -2.05 -0.61 -16.80
C LEU A 80 -1.76 -1.95 -17.47
N LYS A 81 -1.97 -3.08 -16.79
CA LYS A 81 -1.77 -4.41 -17.40
C LYS A 81 -2.77 -4.72 -18.51
N THR A 82 -4.02 -4.28 -18.37
CA THR A 82 -5.06 -4.44 -19.41
C THR A 82 -4.82 -3.51 -20.60
N ASP A 83 -4.34 -2.29 -20.38
CA ASP A 83 -4.09 -1.31 -21.44
C ASP A 83 -2.78 -1.59 -22.21
N VAL A 84 -1.84 -2.35 -21.62
CA VAL A 84 -0.50 -2.63 -22.17
C VAL A 84 -0.39 -4.01 -22.85
N LEU A 85 -1.32 -4.96 -22.61
CA LEU A 85 -1.42 -6.20 -23.40
C LEU A 85 -2.58 -6.13 -24.40
N PRO A 86 -2.34 -6.32 -25.72
CA PRO A 86 -3.41 -6.50 -26.70
C PRO A 86 -4.17 -7.83 -26.53
#